data_AF-U4KDX1-F1
#
_entry.id   AF-U4KDX1-F1
#
_cell.length_a   1.000
_cell.length_b   1.000
_cell.length_c   1.000
_cell.angle_alpha   90.00
_cell.angle_beta   90.00
_cell.angle_gamma   90.00
#
_symmetry.space_group_name_H-M   'P 1'
#
loop_
_entity.id
_entity.type
_entity.pdbx_description
1 polymer ?
#
loop_
_entity_poly.entity_id
_entity_poly.type
_entity_poly.pdbx_seq_one_letter_code
_entity_poly.pdbx_strand_id
1 'polypeptide(L)' 'MDFKRVSEIGGTVMIVSLLIMTATLLISFPYANHFSIIQQAIAHIGTIIFAGVFKVGYVAYIVGRYERNLSF' A
#
# COMPACT_ATOMS: atom_id res chain seq x y z
N MET A 1 18.42 12.51 10.33
CA MET A 1 17.21 12.17 9.56
C MET A 1 16.00 12.73 10.29
N ASP A 2 15.01 13.28 9.58
CA ASP A 2 13.77 13.75 10.20
C ASP A 2 12.80 12.57 10.35
N PHE A 3 12.77 11.97 11.54
CA PHE A 3 11.94 10.81 11.83
C PHE A 3 10.44 11.12 11.85
N LYS A 4 10.04 12.39 12.06
CA LYS A 4 8.63 12.79 11.95
C LYS A 4 8.19 12.62 10.50
N ARG A 5 8.99 13.14 9.57
CA ARG A 5 8.72 13.03 8.14
C ARG A 5 8.76 11.57 7.65
N VAL A 6 9.66 10.75 8.19
CA VAL A 6 9.71 9.30 7.89
C VAL A 6 8.39 8.61 8.26
N SER A 7 7.84 8.89 9.45
CA SER A 7 6.53 8.35 9.84
C SER A 7 5.40 8.85 8.96
N GLU A 8 5.35 10.15 8.67
CA GLU A 8 4.29 10.75 7.85
C GLU A 8 4.29 10.18 6.43
N ILE A 9 5.48 10.03 5.82
CA ILE A 9 5.64 9.40 4.52
C ILE A 9 5.24 7.93 4.59
N GLY A 10 5.70 7.17 5.60
CA GLY A 10 5.35 5.76 5.77
C GLY A 10 3.84 5.53 5.86
N GLY A 11 3.16 6.32 6.70
CA GLY A 11 1.70 6.27 6.85
C GLY A 11 0.97 6.68 5.57
N THR A 12 1.44 7.70 4.86
CA THR A 12 0.88 8.11 3.57
C THR A 12 1.02 7.00 2.53
N VAL A 13 2.18 6.36 2.44
CA VAL A 13 2.44 5.23 1.54
C VAL A 13 1.52 4.06 1.86
N MET A 14 1.29 3.75 3.14
CA MET A 14 0.33 2.72 3.56
C MET A 14 -1.09 3.02 3.06
N ILE A 15 -1.58 4.24 3.28
CA ILE A 15 -2.95 4.62 2.87
C ILE A 15 -3.09 4.56 1.35
N VAL A 16 -2.15 5.15 0.61
CA VAL A 16 -2.20 5.17 -0.87
C VAL A 16 -2.11 3.76 -1.44
N SER A 17 -1.17 2.94 -0.96
CA SER A 17 -1.03 1.55 -1.43
C SER A 17 -2.25 0.69 -1.08
N LEU A 18 -2.88 0.91 0.07
CA LEU A 18 -4.12 0.21 0.46
C LEU A 18 -5.28 0.57 -0.48
N LEU A 19 -5.43 1.84 -0.86
CA LEU A 19 -6.46 2.28 -1.80
C LEU A 19 -6.24 1.65 -3.19
N ILE A 20 -5.00 1.64 -3.67
CA ILE A 20 -4.67 1.03 -4.96
C ILE A 20 -4.89 -0.48 -4.91
N MET A 21 -4.44 -1.15 -3.85
CA MET A 21 -4.65 -2.60 -3.67
C MET A 21 -6.16 -2.94 -3.59
N THR A 22 -6.96 -2.09 -2.96
CA THR A 22 -8.42 -2.24 -2.95
C THR A 22 -8.97 -2.13 -4.37
N ALA A 23 -8.54 -1.12 -5.14
CA ALA A 23 -8.96 -0.97 -6.53
C ALA A 23 -8.57 -2.17 -7.40
N THR A 24 -7.36 -2.72 -7.22
CA THR A 24 -6.92 -3.90 -7.97
C THR A 24 -7.73 -5.14 -7.61
N LEU A 25 -8.04 -5.35 -6.32
CA LEU A 25 -8.92 -6.43 -5.89
C LEU A 25 -10.33 -6.28 -6.48
N LEU A 26 -10.88 -5.06 -6.51
CA LEU A 26 -12.19 -4.79 -7.12
C LEU A 26 -12.22 -5.12 -8.62
N ILE A 27 -11.15 -4.78 -9.35
CA ILE A 27 -10.99 -5.11 -10.78
C ILE A 27 -10.87 -6.63 -10.97
N SER A 28 -10.11 -7.32 -10.13
CA SER A 28 -9.83 -8.74 -10.27
C SER A 28 -11.00 -9.65 -9.89
N PHE A 29 -11.91 -9.22 -9.02
CA PHE A 29 -12.98 -10.09 -8.50
C PHE A 29 -14.40 -9.55 -8.77
N PRO A 30 -14.96 -8.59 -8.00
CA PRO A 30 -16.37 -8.21 -8.13
C PRO A 30 -16.71 -7.55 -9.47
N TYR A 31 -15.76 -6.87 -10.12
CA TYR A 31 -15.98 -6.20 -11.38
C TYR A 31 -15.28 -6.86 -12.57
N ALA A 32 -14.81 -8.10 -12.43
CA ALA A 32 -14.05 -8.79 -13.48
C ALA A 32 -14.74 -8.76 -14.86
N ASN A 33 -16.08 -8.90 -14.89
CA ASN A 33 -16.87 -8.88 -16.13
C ASN A 33 -16.86 -7.52 -16.87
N HIS A 34 -16.46 -6.44 -16.21
CA HIS A 34 -16.34 -5.10 -16.82
C HIS A 34 -14.95 -4.82 -17.41
N PHE A 35 -13.98 -5.71 -17.18
CA PHE A 35 -12.59 -5.50 -17.57
C PHE A 35 -12.08 -6.65 -18.45
N SER A 36 -11.20 -6.32 -19.40
CA SER A 36 -10.57 -7.33 -20.25
C SER A 36 -9.64 -8.24 -19.44
N ILE A 37 -9.34 -9.43 -19.96
CA ILE A 37 -8.42 -10.37 -19.32
C ILE A 37 -7.03 -9.75 -19.06
N ILE A 38 -6.58 -8.85 -19.95
CA ILE A 38 -5.31 -8.13 -19.81
C ILE A 38 -5.39 -7.17 -18.61
N GLN A 39 -6.47 -6.42 -18.49
CA GLN A 39 -6.68 -5.50 -17.36
C GLN A 39 -6.78 -6.24 -16.04
N GLN A 40 -7.47 -7.38 -16.01
CA GLN A 40 -7.55 -8.25 -14.82
C GLN A 40 -6.18 -8.81 -14.42
N ALA A 41 -5.36 -9.24 -15.39
CA ALA A 41 -4.00 -9.71 -15.14
C ALA A 41 -3.09 -8.60 -14.58
N ILE A 42 -3.15 -7.39 -15.15
CA ILE A 42 -2.42 -6.22 -14.63
C ILE A 42 -2.85 -5.91 -13.20
N ALA A 43 -4.16 -5.91 -12.91
CA ALA A 43 -4.67 -5.68 -11.56
C ALA A 43 -4.21 -6.77 -10.58
N HIS A 44 -4.21 -8.03 -10.99
CA HIS A 44 -3.77 -9.13 -10.15
C HIS A 44 -2.27 -9.01 -9.78
N ILE A 45 -1.41 -8.75 -10.76
CA ILE A 45 0.03 -8.48 -10.52
C ILE A 45 0.20 -7.23 -9.65
N GLY A 46 -0.57 -6.18 -9.93
CA GLY A 46 -0.60 -4.93 -9.16
C GLY A 46 -0.87 -5.17 -7.68
N THR A 47 -1.81 -6.05 -7.34
CA THR A 47 -2.14 -6.41 -5.95
C THR A 47 -0.88 -6.86 -5.18
N ILE A 48 -0.05 -7.72 -5.76
CA ILE A 48 1.16 -8.24 -5.12
C ILE A 48 2.20 -7.13 -4.94
N ILE A 49 2.39 -6.30 -5.96
CA ILE A 49 3.34 -5.18 -5.93
C ILE A 49 2.93 -4.18 -4.83
N PHE A 50 1.67 -3.76 -4.80
CA PHE A 50 1.19 -2.77 -3.83
C PHE A 50 1.10 -3.33 -2.41
N ALA A 51 0.88 -4.64 -2.23
CA ALA A 51 1.03 -5.28 -0.92
C ALA A 51 2.48 -5.19 -0.40
N GLY A 52 3.47 -5.35 -1.28
CA GLY A 52 4.88 -5.13 -0.94
C GLY A 52 5.17 -3.68 -0.56
N VAL A 53 4.67 -2.72 -1.33
CA VAL A 53 4.80 -1.28 -1.04
C VAL A 53 4.15 -0.92 0.30
N PHE A 54 2.97 -1.48 0.59
CA PHE A 54 2.30 -1.31 1.88
C PHE A 54 3.17 -1.76 3.05
N LYS A 55 3.80 -2.94 2.93
CA LYS A 55 4.73 -3.47 3.95
C LYS A 55 5.92 -2.53 4.17
N VAL A 56 6.49 -1.96 3.11
CA VAL A 56 7.58 -0.97 3.23
C VAL A 56 7.10 0.30 3.92
N GLY A 57 5.92 0.82 3.55
CA GLY A 57 5.29 1.96 4.22
C GLY A 57 5.08 1.72 5.72
N TYR A 58 4.64 0.52 6.09
CA TYR A 58 4.46 0.10 7.48
C TYR A 58 5.78 0.10 8.28
N VAL A 59 6.85 -0.47 7.72
CA VAL A 59 8.16 -0.47 8.37
C VAL A 59 8.66 0.97 8.55
N ALA A 60 8.56 1.82 7.53
CA ALA A 60 8.95 3.23 7.64
C ALA A 60 8.12 3.98 8.69
N TYR A 61 6.80 3.76 8.73
CA TYR A 61 5.90 4.34 9.72
C TYR A 61 6.34 4.01 11.15
N ILE A 62 6.57 2.72 11.42
CA ILE A 62 6.97 2.23 12.75
C ILE A 62 8.35 2.73 13.12
N VAL A 63 9.35 2.64 12.24
CA VAL A 63 10.71 3.11 12.53
C VAL A 63 10.68 4.59 12.90
N GLY A 64 10.00 5.43 12.12
CA GLY A 64 9.89 6.86 12.46
C GLY A 64 9.17 7.12 13.80
N ARG A 65 8.22 6.27 14.20
CA ARG A 65 7.50 6.40 15.48
C ARG A 65 8.36 5.92 16.64
N TYR A 66 9.07 4.81 16.47
CA TYR A 66 9.96 4.22 17.46
C TYR A 66 11.10 5.17 17.83
N GLU A 67 11.79 5.75 16.84
CA GLU A 67 12.88 6.72 17.06
C GLU A 67 12.42 8.02 17.74
N ARG A 68 11.11 8.28 17.74
CA ARG A 68 10.49 9.43 18.42
C ARG A 68 9.93 9.07 19.80
N ASN A 69 10.11 7.83 20.27
CA ASN A 69 9.49 7.30 21.49
C ASN A 69 7.95 7.41 21.47
N LEU A 70 7.34 7.27 20.28
CA LEU A 70 5.89 7.31 20.07
C LEU A 70 5.28 5.93 19.79
N SER A 71 6.08 4.87 19.82
CA SER A 71 5.61 3.49 19.77
C SER A 71 5.10 3.06 21.15
N PHE A 72 3.88 2.53 21.20
CA PHE A 72 3.31 1.85 22.37
C PHE A 72 3.52 0.35 22.20
#